data_AF-A0A956N874-F1
#
_entry.id   AF-A0A956N874-F1
#
_cell.length_a   1.000
_cell.length_b   1.000
_cell.length_c   1.000
_cell.angle_alpha   90.00
_cell.angle_beta   90.00
_cell.angle_gamma   90.00
#
_symmetry.space_group_name_H-M   'P 1'
#
loop_
_entity.id
_entity.type
_entity.pdbx_description
1 polymer ?
#
loop_
_entity_poly.entity_id
_entity_poly.type
_entity_poly.pdbx_seq_one_letter_code
_entity_poly.pdbx_strand_id
1 'polypeptide(L)'
;MHRCTRRRLLKQGLLGASLSVAYPAFLGRLVERAWASEDPAGSARDFPILVVLQLDGGNDGLNTIVPVEDDEYRRARPTLGVDAKSTLSLGAGYGLHPNLRGLASLWERDRLAIVQSVGYPNPNRSHFRS
;
A
#
# COMPACT_ATOMS: atom_id res chain seq x y z
N MET A 1 28.09 -30.35 -8.16
CA MET A 1 27.54 -29.90 -9.46
C MET A 1 26.04 -29.65 -9.33
N HIS A 2 25.60 -28.40 -9.15
CA HIS A 2 24.17 -28.08 -9.05
C HIS A 2 23.56 -27.98 -10.45
N ARG A 3 22.60 -28.84 -10.77
CA ARG A 3 21.90 -28.82 -12.07
C ARG A 3 20.96 -27.61 -12.12
N CYS A 4 21.12 -26.77 -13.14
CA CYS A 4 20.18 -25.70 -13.43
C CYS A 4 18.85 -26.32 -13.90
N THR A 5 17.76 -26.04 -13.18
CA THR A 5 16.42 -26.52 -13.53
C THR A 5 15.62 -25.39 -14.19
N ARG A 6 14.71 -25.74 -15.12
CA ARG A 6 13.85 -24.78 -15.83
C ARG A 6 13.13 -23.79 -14.91
N ARG A 7 12.72 -24.25 -13.71
CA ARG A 7 12.09 -23.42 -12.68
C ARG A 7 13.03 -22.36 -12.09
N ARG A 8 14.32 -22.68 -11.97
CA ARG A 8 15.34 -21.75 -11.46
C ARG A 8 15.70 -20.70 -12.50
N LEU A 9 15.81 -21.11 -13.76
CA LEU A 9 16.02 -20.19 -14.89
C LEU A 9 14.88 -19.17 -15.03
N LEU A 10 13.61 -19.61 -14.90
CA LEU A 10 12.46 -18.71 -14.96
C LEU A 10 12.39 -17.74 -13.77
N LYS A 11 12.71 -18.20 -12.56
CA LYS A 11 12.78 -17.32 -11.38
C LYS A 11 13.90 -16.27 -11.52
N GLN A 12 15.05 -16.66 -12.07
CA GLN A 12 16.20 -15.77 -12.22
C GLN A 12 16.05 -14.81 -13.42
N GLY A 13 15.43 -15.26 -14.52
CA GLY A 13 15.21 -14.43 -15.71
C GLY A 13 14.18 -13.31 -15.52
N LEU A 14 13.12 -13.54 -14.72
CA LEU A 14 12.14 -12.51 -14.39
C LEU A 14 12.69 -11.41 -13.46
N LEU A 15 13.72 -11.72 -12.67
CA LEU A 15 14.37 -10.76 -11.77
C LEU A 15 15.39 -9.85 -12.47
N GLY A 16 15.89 -10.24 -13.66
CA GLY A 16 16.93 -9.50 -14.37
C GLY A 16 16.44 -8.37 -15.29
N ALA A 17 15.15 -8.32 -15.63
CA ALA A 17 14.65 -7.45 -16.71
C ALA A 17 13.85 -6.22 -16.27
N SER A 18 13.54 -6.04 -14.98
CA SER A 18 12.64 -4.98 -14.51
C SER A 18 13.33 -3.79 -13.82
N LEU A 19 14.66 -3.73 -13.81
CA LEU A 19 15.46 -2.75 -13.06
C LEU A 19 15.77 -1.43 -13.80
N SER A 20 14.87 -0.94 -14.64
CA SER A 20 15.07 0.34 -15.32
C SER A 20 13.79 1.13 -15.44
N VAL A 21 13.53 2.00 -14.43
CA VAL A 21 13.06 3.39 -14.54
C VAL A 21 12.19 3.77 -13.33
N ALA A 22 12.74 4.66 -12.49
CA ALA A 22 12.10 5.52 -11.49
C ALA A 22 11.42 4.88 -10.26
N TYR A 23 12.20 4.61 -9.21
CA TYR A 23 11.69 4.47 -7.83
C TYR A 23 12.28 5.54 -6.91
N PRO A 24 11.55 6.02 -5.89
CA PRO A 24 12.08 6.91 -4.86
C PRO A 24 13.32 6.31 -4.19
N ALA A 25 14.37 7.12 -4.01
CA ALA A 25 15.69 6.66 -3.55
C ALA A 25 15.67 5.94 -2.19
N PHE A 26 14.68 6.20 -1.33
CA PHE A 26 14.53 5.49 -0.05
C PHE A 26 14.10 4.03 -0.23
N LEU A 27 13.23 3.75 -1.21
CA LEU A 27 12.83 2.39 -1.58
C LEU A 27 13.98 1.64 -2.24
N GLY A 28 14.74 2.34 -3.10
CA GLY A 28 15.98 1.82 -3.69
C GLY A 28 17.00 1.38 -2.64
N ARG A 29 17.24 2.22 -1.62
CA ARG A 29 18.15 1.89 -0.50
C ARG A 29 17.64 0.75 0.39
N LEU A 30 16.33 0.61 0.55
CA LEU A 30 15.73 -0.52 1.27
C LEU A 30 15.94 -1.83 0.52
N VAL A 31 15.74 -1.81 -0.80
CA VAL A 31 15.99 -2.95 -1.69
C VAL A 31 17.49 -3.29 -1.72
N GLU A 32 18.38 -2.32 -1.91
CA GLU A 32 19.84 -2.56 -1.87
C GLU A 32 20.30 -3.19 -0.55
N ARG A 33 19.74 -2.74 0.59
CA ARG A 33 20.05 -3.35 1.90
C ARG A 33 19.50 -4.77 2.04
N ALA A 34 18.32 -5.05 1.49
CA ALA A 34 17.74 -6.39 1.48
C ALA A 34 18.51 -7.36 0.57
N TRP A 35 19.13 -6.86 -0.50
CA TRP A 35 19.98 -7.65 -1.40
C TRP A 35 21.40 -7.81 -0.84
N ALA A 36 21.93 -6.81 -0.13
CA ALA A 36 23.21 -6.92 0.58
C ALA A 36 23.14 -7.83 1.82
N SER A 37 21.94 -8.17 2.29
CA SER A 37 21.72 -9.11 3.39
C SER A 37 21.61 -10.58 2.95
N GLU A 38 22.22 -10.97 1.81
CA GLU A 38 22.40 -12.38 1.45
C GLU A 38 23.48 -13.03 2.34
N ASP A 39 23.15 -13.25 3.61
CA ASP A 39 23.81 -14.23 4.45
C ASP A 39 23.28 -15.63 4.05
N PRO A 40 24.09 -16.53 3.46
CA PRO A 40 23.56 -17.71 2.76
C PRO A 40 22.99 -18.81 3.67
N ALA A 41 23.07 -18.67 5.00
CA ALA A 41 22.60 -19.68 5.93
C ALA A 41 22.33 -19.10 7.33
N GLY A 42 21.04 -18.93 7.68
CA GLY A 42 20.60 -19.25 9.04
C GLY A 42 20.13 -18.14 9.99
N SER A 43 20.18 -16.84 9.64
CA SER A 43 19.80 -15.77 10.60
C SER A 43 18.58 -14.92 10.22
N ALA A 44 18.08 -15.01 8.98
CA ALA A 44 16.97 -14.18 8.49
C ALA A 44 15.56 -14.77 8.67
N ARG A 45 15.41 -15.94 9.29
CA ARG A 45 14.09 -16.59 9.47
C ARG A 45 13.24 -16.00 10.61
N ASP A 46 13.82 -15.18 11.47
CA ASP A 46 13.16 -14.71 12.71
C ASP A 46 12.70 -13.25 12.65
N PHE A 47 12.85 -12.57 11.51
CA PHE A 47 12.39 -11.19 11.38
C PHE A 47 10.98 -11.11 10.77
N PRO A 48 10.13 -10.19 11.26
CA PRO A 48 8.83 -9.92 10.65
C PRO A 48 8.98 -9.48 9.19
N ILE A 49 8.23 -10.11 8.28
CA ILE A 49 8.17 -9.71 6.88
C ILE A 49 7.20 -8.53 6.74
N LEU A 50 7.69 -7.40 6.24
CA LEU A 50 6.86 -6.26 5.85
C LEU A 50 6.51 -6.36 4.36
N VAL A 51 5.22 -6.39 4.06
CA VAL A 51 4.70 -6.30 2.69
C VAL A 51 4.08 -4.91 2.50
N VAL A 52 4.61 -4.14 1.54
CA VAL A 52 4.10 -2.81 1.19
C VAL A 52 3.36 -2.89 -0.14
N LEU A 53 2.09 -2.48 -0.15
CA LEU A 53 1.26 -2.39 -1.35
C LEU A 53 1.00 -0.91 -1.66
N GLN A 54 1.60 -0.43 -2.74
CA GLN A 54 1.36 0.93 -3.24
C GLN A 54 0.31 0.88 -4.35
N LEU A 55 -0.77 1.64 -4.18
CA LEU A 55 -1.86 1.75 -5.15
C LEU A 55 -1.70 3.06 -5.94
N ASP A 56 -0.87 3.03 -6.98
CA ASP A 56 -0.63 4.21 -7.82
C ASP A 56 -1.80 4.47 -8.79
N GLY A 57 -2.20 5.73 -8.94
CA GLY A 57 -3.18 6.23 -9.91
C GLY A 57 -4.63 5.69 -9.85
N GLY A 58 -4.90 4.64 -9.07
CA GLY A 58 -6.19 3.92 -9.10
C GLY A 58 -6.98 3.92 -7.80
N ASN A 59 -6.37 4.31 -6.67
CA ASN A 59 -7.08 4.34 -5.40
C ASN A 59 -7.72 5.70 -5.14
N ASP A 60 -9.04 5.72 -5.03
CA ASP A 60 -9.77 6.88 -4.51
C ASP A 60 -9.77 6.83 -2.97
N GLY A 61 -8.84 7.58 -2.35
CA GLY A 61 -8.69 7.61 -0.90
C GLY A 61 -9.97 8.06 -0.16
N LEU A 62 -10.72 9.00 -0.73
CA LEU A 62 -11.95 9.52 -0.12
C LEU A 62 -13.14 8.56 -0.25
N ASN A 63 -13.09 7.63 -1.21
CA ASN A 63 -14.05 6.52 -1.26
C ASN A 63 -13.54 5.28 -0.53
N THR A 64 -12.25 5.19 -0.22
CA THR A 64 -11.67 4.12 0.61
C THR A 64 -12.01 4.34 2.08
N ILE A 65 -11.68 5.54 2.60
CA ILE A 65 -12.06 6.02 3.93
C ILE A 65 -13.00 7.22 3.74
N VAL A 66 -14.29 6.96 3.82
CA VAL A 66 -15.36 7.91 3.55
C VAL A 66 -15.59 8.80 4.78
N PRO A 67 -15.45 10.14 4.68
CA PRO A 67 -15.83 11.06 5.74
C PRO A 67 -17.35 11.28 5.72
N VAL A 68 -18.09 10.37 6.36
CA VAL A 68 -19.56 10.29 6.25
C VAL A 68 -20.29 11.51 6.83
N GLU A 69 -19.68 12.17 7.81
CA GLU A 69 -20.20 13.37 8.47
C GLU A 69 -19.80 14.68 7.75
N ASP A 70 -18.94 14.61 6.73
CA ASP A 70 -18.51 15.78 5.98
C ASP A 70 -19.45 16.07 4.80
N ASP A 71 -20.25 17.14 4.92
CA ASP A 71 -21.13 17.57 3.84
C ASP A 71 -20.37 18.07 2.60
N GLU A 72 -19.12 18.54 2.74
CA GLU A 72 -18.30 18.96 1.62
C GLU A 72 -17.93 17.79 0.72
N TYR A 73 -17.65 16.61 1.30
CA TYR A 73 -17.42 15.39 0.53
C TYR A 73 -18.58 15.10 -0.42
N ARG A 74 -19.83 15.17 0.07
CA ARG A 74 -21.02 14.96 -0.77
C ARG A 74 -21.20 16.06 -1.81
N ARG A 75 -21.01 17.33 -1.45
CA ARG A 75 -21.13 18.46 -2.39
C ARG A 75 -20.08 18.39 -3.51
N ALA A 76 -18.84 18.02 -3.17
CA ALA A 76 -17.74 17.93 -4.11
C ALA A 76 -17.81 16.68 -5.00
N ARG A 77 -18.58 15.64 -4.61
CA ARG A 77 -18.64 14.34 -5.28
C ARG A 77 -20.09 13.91 -5.59
N PRO A 78 -20.87 14.70 -6.35
CA PRO A 78 -22.29 14.41 -6.58
C PRO A 78 -22.56 13.07 -7.27
N THR A 79 -21.61 12.56 -8.06
CA THR A 79 -21.74 11.27 -8.78
C THR A 79 -20.91 10.14 -8.17
N LEU A 80 -19.84 10.48 -7.45
CA LEU A 80 -18.87 9.51 -6.92
C LEU A 80 -19.03 9.27 -5.42
N GLY A 81 -19.74 10.14 -4.71
CA GLY A 81 -19.91 10.06 -3.27
C GLY A 81 -20.62 8.77 -2.84
N VAL A 82 -20.07 8.11 -1.83
CA VAL A 82 -20.67 6.91 -1.23
C VAL A 82 -21.72 7.33 -0.22
N ASP A 83 -22.91 6.72 -0.27
CA ASP A 83 -23.96 6.96 0.72
C ASP A 83 -23.49 6.51 2.11
N ALA A 84 -23.59 7.41 3.10
CA ALA A 84 -23.25 7.15 4.49
C ALA A 84 -23.90 5.86 5.03
N LYS A 85 -25.16 5.58 4.66
CA LYS A 85 -25.88 4.36 5.09
C LYS A 85 -25.30 3.07 4.53
N SER A 86 -24.57 3.15 3.41
CA SER A 86 -23.94 2.00 2.76
C SER A 86 -22.52 1.74 3.26
N THR A 87 -21.91 2.69 3.97
CA THR A 87 -20.55 2.56 4.48
C THR A 87 -20.46 1.56 5.64
N LEU A 88 -19.28 0.97 5.79
CA LEU A 88 -18.96 0.12 6.95
C LEU A 88 -18.33 1.02 8.01
N SER A 89 -19.05 1.28 9.09
CA SER A 89 -18.64 2.28 10.10
C SER A 89 -17.26 1.98 10.70
N LEU A 90 -16.41 3.00 10.76
CA LEU A 90 -15.14 2.98 11.52
C LEU A 90 -15.28 3.74 12.86
N GLY A 91 -16.44 4.35 13.11
CA GLY A 91 -16.61 5.32 14.19
C GLY A 91 -16.03 6.71 13.85
N ALA A 92 -16.25 7.66 14.76
CA ALA A 92 -15.71 9.03 14.67
C ALA A 92 -15.98 9.76 13.33
N GLY A 93 -17.16 9.54 12.73
CA GLY A 93 -17.55 10.19 11.48
C GLY A 93 -16.92 9.63 10.21
N TYR A 94 -16.30 8.44 10.27
CA TYR A 94 -15.72 7.76 9.10
C TYR A 94 -16.34 6.39 8.84
N GLY A 95 -16.28 5.95 7.59
CA GLY A 95 -16.64 4.59 7.18
C GLY A 95 -15.76 4.08 6.04
N LEU A 96 -15.65 2.76 5.90
CA LEU A 96 -15.04 2.12 4.73
C LEU A 96 -16.06 2.00 3.59
N HIS A 97 -15.55 1.95 2.36
CA HIS A 97 -16.35 1.55 1.19
C HIS A 97 -17.08 0.22 1.45
N PRO A 98 -18.35 0.03 1.01
CA PRO A 98 -19.11 -1.21 1.20
C PRO A 98 -18.42 -2.49 0.68
N ASN A 99 -17.53 -2.33 -0.31
CA ASN A 99 -16.78 -3.45 -0.92
C ASN A 99 -15.54 -3.88 -0.10
N LEU A 100 -15.12 -3.08 0.89
CA LEU A 100 -13.94 -3.34 1.71
C LEU A 100 -14.26 -4.17 2.96
N ARG A 101 -15.20 -5.12 2.86
CA ARG A 101 -15.63 -5.97 3.98
C ARG A 101 -14.48 -6.71 4.67
N GLY A 102 -13.47 -7.14 3.89
CA GLY A 102 -12.28 -7.77 4.43
C GLY A 102 -11.47 -6.84 5.35
N LEU A 103 -11.36 -5.56 5.01
CA LEU A 103 -10.69 -4.56 5.86
C LEU A 103 -11.56 -4.22 7.08
N ALA A 104 -12.88 -4.10 6.91
CA ALA A 104 -13.80 -3.89 8.03
C ALA A 104 -13.70 -5.02 9.05
N SER A 105 -13.59 -6.29 8.60
CA SER A 105 -13.39 -7.43 9.50
C SER A 105 -12.05 -7.39 10.25
N LEU A 106 -11.02 -6.75 9.68
CA LEU A 106 -9.75 -6.55 10.38
C LEU A 106 -9.84 -5.40 11.39
N TRP A 107 -10.56 -4.33 11.04
CA TRP A 107 -10.86 -3.23 11.94
C TRP A 107 -11.61 -3.70 13.19
N GLU A 108 -12.70 -4.45 13.01
CA GLU A 108 -13.51 -5.02 14.09
C GLU A 108 -12.73 -5.95 15.03
N ARG A 109 -11.58 -6.46 14.59
CA ARG A 109 -10.71 -7.37 15.36
C ARG A 109 -9.47 -6.66 15.93
N ASP A 110 -9.40 -5.34 15.86
CA ASP A 110 -8.23 -4.54 16.26
C ASP A 110 -6.94 -4.94 15.51
N ARG A 111 -7.08 -5.39 14.26
CA ARG A 111 -5.98 -5.85 13.39
C ARG A 111 -5.71 -4.93 12.20
N LEU A 112 -6.36 -3.77 12.15
CA LEU A 112 -6.16 -2.74 11.14
C LEU A 112 -5.97 -1.38 11.82
N ALA A 113 -4.95 -0.64 11.38
CA ALA A 113 -4.78 0.77 11.74
C ALA A 113 -4.89 1.62 10.47
N ILE A 114 -5.56 2.77 10.58
CA ILE A 114 -5.73 3.73 9.49
C ILE A 114 -5.02 5.01 9.91
N VAL A 115 -4.09 5.47 9.08
CA VAL A 115 -3.37 6.74 9.30
C VAL A 115 -3.72 7.67 8.15
N GLN A 116 -4.45 8.74 8.47
CA GLN A 116 -4.89 9.75 7.51
C GLN A 116 -3.98 10.98 7.55
N SER A 117 -4.10 11.85 6.53
CA SER A 117 -3.36 13.11 6.44
C SER A 117 -1.84 12.96 6.57
N VAL A 118 -1.30 11.86 6.03
CA VAL A 118 0.14 11.63 5.95
C VAL A 118 0.77 12.52 4.87
N GLY A 119 1.88 13.17 5.22
CA GLY A 119 2.62 14.04 4.32
C GLY A 119 4.00 14.35 4.89
N TYR A 120 4.81 15.10 4.13
CA TYR A 120 6.13 15.55 4.56
C TYR A 120 6.16 17.09 4.62
N PRO A 121 7.03 17.68 5.47
CA PRO A 121 7.17 19.13 5.53
C PRO A 121 7.57 19.74 4.18
N ASN A 122 6.96 20.87 3.81
CA ASN A 122 7.22 21.58 2.56
C ASN A 122 7.01 20.73 1.29
N PRO A 123 5.78 20.23 1.04
CA PRO A 123 5.50 19.44 -0.14
C PRO A 123 5.70 20.29 -1.40
N ASN A 124 6.66 19.89 -2.23
CA ASN A 124 6.68 20.32 -3.62
C ASN A 124 5.44 19.70 -4.27
N ARG A 125 4.50 20.50 -4.77
CA ARG A 125 3.25 20.03 -5.42
C ARG A 125 3.49 19.29 -6.75
N SER A 126 4.73 18.89 -7.02
CA SER A 126 5.14 18.16 -8.20
C SER A 126 5.03 16.66 -7.96
N HIS A 127 4.12 16.02 -8.68
CA HIS A 127 3.95 14.57 -8.71
C HIS A 127 5.20 13.78 -9.17
N PHE A 128 6.27 14.44 -9.63
CA PHE A 128 7.52 13.80 -10.07
C PHE A 128 8.62 13.77 -9.01
N ARG A 129 8.47 14.52 -7.92
CA ARG A 129 9.50 14.67 -6.88
C ARG A 129 8.98 14.46 -5.46
N SER A 130 7.74 13.99 -5.33
CA SER A 130 7.08 13.61 -4.07
C SER A 130 7.16 12.11 -3.83
#